data_AF-A0A2V6ALE5-F1
#
_entry.id   AF-A0A2V6ALE5-F1
#
_cell.length_a   1.000
_cell.length_b   1.000
_cell.length_c   1.000
_cell.angle_alpha   90.00
_cell.angle_beta   90.00
_cell.angle_gamma   90.00
#
_symmetry.space_group_name_H-M   'P 1'
#
loop_
_entity.id
_entity.type
_entity.pdbx_description
1 polymer ?
#
loop_
_entity_poly.entity_id
_entity_poly.type
_entity_poly.pdbx_seq_one_letter_code
_entity_poly.pdbx_strand_id
1 'polypeptide(L)' 'MIEKKKDEKTGKESQVIRQQFVRVGEARGDLVAITQGLKAGETVVSTGVFKLRNGMPVTINNDLAPNPQVNPNPVDS' A
#
# COMPACT_ATOMS: atom_id res chain seq x y z
N MET A 1 4.62 -1.02 3.00
CA MET A 1 4.95 0.22 2.24
C MET A 1 5.93 -0.11 1.13
N ILE A 2 5.92 0.70 0.07
CA ILE A 2 6.83 0.55 -1.07
C ILE A 2 7.98 1.53 -0.89
N GLU A 3 9.21 1.03 -1.03
CA GLU A 3 10.45 1.80 -0.95
C GLU A 3 11.19 1.72 -2.28
N LYS A 4 11.86 2.80 -2.67
CA LYS A 4 12.76 2.79 -3.83
C LYS A 4 14.12 2.32 -3.37
N LYS A 5 14.61 1.21 -3.92
CA LYS A 5 15.96 0.72 -3.74
C LYS A 5 16.74 0.90 -5.04
N LYS A 6 17.83 1.64 -4.99
CA LYS A 6 18.77 1.74 -6.10
C LYS A 6 19.79 0.62 -5.98
N ASP A 7 19.94 -0.16 -7.04
CA ASP A 7 20.98 -1.18 -7.12
C ASP A 7 22.33 -0.50 -7.42
N GLU A 8 23.29 -0.61 -6.51
CA GLU A 8 24.60 0.06 -6.60
C GLU A 8 25.46 -0.46 -7.76
N LYS A 9 25.19 -1.67 -8.28
CA LYS A 9 25.96 -2.27 -9.37
C LYS A 9 25.41 -1.92 -10.75
N THR A 10 24.10 -1.76 -10.86
CA THR A 10 23.43 -1.54 -12.15
C THR A 10 22.84 -0.14 -12.30
N GLY A 11 22.81 0.65 -11.22
CA GLY A 11 22.20 1.98 -11.20
C GLY A 11 20.67 1.97 -11.34
N LYS A 12 20.04 0.79 -11.49
CA LYS A 12 18.61 0.64 -11.70
C LYS A 12 17.85 0.87 -10.39
N GLU A 13 16.85 1.75 -10.45
CA GLU A 13 15.89 1.91 -9.36
C GLU A 13 14.85 0.79 -9.43
N SER A 14 14.64 0.10 -8.32
CA SER A 14 13.62 -0.93 -8.15
C SER A 14 12.72 -0.56 -6.99
N GLN A 15 11.42 -0.82 -7.12
CA GLN A 15 10.48 -0.70 -6.02
C GLN A 15 10.50 -2.00 -5.23
N VAL A 16 10.73 -1.92 -3.93
CA VAL A 16 10.77 -3.06 -3.02
C VAL A 16 9.75 -2.86 -1.91
N ILE A 17 9.20 -3.96 -1.39
CA ILE A 17 8.22 -3.87 -0.31
C ILE A 17 8.86 -4.05 1.07
N ARG A 18 8.39 -3.27 2.03
CA ARG A 18 8.72 -3.41 3.46
C ARG A 18 7.44 -3.44 4.29
N GLN A 19 7.32 -4.43 5.16
CA GLN A 19 6.28 -4.49 6.18
C GLN A 19 6.56 -3.44 7.27
N GLN A 20 5.52 -2.73 7.64
CA GLN A 20 5.56 -1.68 8.65
C GLN A 20 4.37 -1.89 9.59
N PHE A 21 4.63 -1.86 10.90
CA PHE A 21 3.57 -1.87 11.90
C PHE A 21 3.00 -0.46 12.05
N VAL A 22 1.68 -0.39 12.11
CA VAL A 22 0.92 0.86 12.19
C VAL A 22 -0.11 0.76 13.29
N ARG A 23 -0.51 1.92 13.84
CA ARG A 23 -1.64 2.01 14.77
C ARG A 23 -2.86 2.53 14.03
N VAL A 24 -3.88 1.69 13.95
CA VAL A 24 -5.19 2.04 13.36
C VAL A 24 -6.09 2.73 14.38
N GLY A 25 -6.96 3.61 13.89
CA GLY A 25 -7.99 4.32 14.63
C GLY A 25 -9.39 3.98 14.12
N GLU A 26 -10.28 4.97 14.05
CA GLU A 26 -11.65 4.78 13.56
C GLU A 26 -11.71 4.31 12.10
N ALA A 27 -12.72 3.51 11.78
CA ALA A 27 -13.06 3.11 10.41
C ALA A 27 -14.40 3.76 10.00
N ARG A 28 -14.49 4.24 8.76
CA ARG A 28 -15.68 4.88 8.18
C ARG A 28 -15.80 4.48 6.70
N GLY A 29 -16.81 3.66 6.37
CA GLY A 29 -16.92 3.07 5.03
C GLY A 29 -15.68 2.24 4.70
N ASP A 30 -15.07 2.51 3.54
CA ASP A 30 -13.84 1.84 3.10
C ASP A 30 -12.56 2.46 3.69
N LEU A 31 -12.69 3.55 4.46
CA LEU A 31 -11.55 4.28 5.01
C LEU A 31 -11.24 3.82 6.44
N VAL A 32 -9.96 3.59 6.72
CA VAL A 32 -9.46 3.31 8.07
C VAL A 32 -8.42 4.38 8.43
N ALA A 33 -8.62 5.04 9.56
CA ALA A 33 -7.67 6.04 10.05
C ALA A 33 -6.38 5.38 10.52
N ILE A 34 -5.23 5.91 10.12
CA ILE A 34 -3.92 5.53 10.65
C ILE A 34 -3.40 6.66 11.53
N THR A 35 -3.25 6.38 12.81
CA THR A 35 -2.85 7.38 13.81
C THR A 35 -1.33 7.44 13.99
N GLN A 36 -0.63 6.32 13.77
CA GLN A 36 0.83 6.24 13.92
C GLN A 36 1.41 5.19 12.97
N GLY A 37 2.71 5.34 12.65
CA GLY A 37 3.49 4.33 11.92
C GLY A 37 3.59 4.54 10.42
N LEU A 38 2.99 5.61 9.87
CA LEU A 38 3.17 6.05 8.48
C LEU A 38 3.40 7.56 8.42
N LYS A 39 4.02 8.01 7.33
CA LYS A 39 4.19 9.43 7.01
C LYS A 39 3.36 9.82 5.79
N ALA A 40 2.97 11.09 5.72
CA ALA A 40 2.30 11.64 4.55
C ALA A 40 3.17 11.46 3.29
N GLY A 41 2.54 11.04 2.19
CA GLY A 41 3.22 10.77 0.92
C GLY A 41 3.80 9.35 0.77
N GLU A 42 3.73 8.50 1.80
CA GLU A 42 4.14 7.10 1.67
C GLU A 42 3.15 6.28 0.85
N THR A 43 3.65 5.44 -0.06
CA THR A 43 2.83 4.52 -0.84
C THR A 43 2.64 3.20 -0.08
N VAL A 44 1.37 2.85 0.15
CA VAL A 44 0.96 1.60 0.80
C VAL A 44 0.28 0.68 -0.19
N VAL A 45 0.31 -0.63 0.12
CA VAL A 45 -0.38 -1.64 -0.69
C VAL A 45 -1.74 -1.90 -0.06
N SER A 46 -2.81 -1.73 -0.84
CA SER A 46 -4.19 -2.01 -0.41
C SER A 46 -4.67 -3.39 -0.83
N THR A 47 -4.19 -3.94 -1.95
CA THR A 47 -4.63 -5.22 -2.53
C THR A 47 -3.47 -6.18 -2.75
N GLY A 48 -3.74 -7.49 -2.68
CA GLY A 48 -2.74 -8.53 -2.95
C GLY A 48 -1.66 -8.71 -1.87
N VAL A 49 -1.83 -8.11 -0.68
CA VAL A 49 -0.86 -8.15 0.44
C VAL A 49 -0.44 -9.58 0.82
N PHE A 50 -1.34 -10.56 0.70
CA PHE A 50 -1.07 -11.97 1.01
C PHE A 50 0.02 -12.61 0.15
N LYS A 51 0.28 -12.05 -1.04
CA LYS A 51 1.31 -12.56 -1.97
C LYS A 51 2.69 -11.93 -1.73
N LEU A 52 2.82 -10.98 -0.81
CA LEU A 52 4.00 -10.13 -0.67
C LEU A 52 4.85 -10.52 0.54
N ARG A 53 6.16 -10.32 0.42
CA ARG A 53 7.17 -10.60 1.45
C ARG A 53 8.20 -9.47 1.49
N ASN A 54 8.77 -9.19 2.66
CA ASN A 54 9.78 -8.13 2.81
C ASN A 54 10.95 -8.30 1.84
N GLY A 55 11.35 -7.19 1.20
CA GLY A 55 12.44 -7.14 0.22
C GLY A 55 12.06 -7.60 -1.18
N MET A 56 10.83 -8.05 -1.41
CA MET A 56 10.37 -8.47 -2.72
C MET A 56 10.26 -7.28 -3.68
N PRO A 57 10.77 -7.38 -4.93
CA PRO A 57 10.54 -6.38 -5.95
C PRO A 57 9.07 -6.38 -6.37
N VAL A 58 8.50 -5.20 -6.52
CA VAL A 58 7.08 -5.01 -6.88
C VAL A 58 6.94 -3.98 -7.99
N THR A 59 5.85 -4.07 -8.74
CA THR A 59 5.43 -3.05 -9.72
C THR A 59 4.05 -2.58 -9.32
N ILE A 60 3.84 -1.26 -9.34
CA ILE A 60 2.53 -0.66 -9.05
C ILE A 60 1.66 -0.75 -10.31
N ASN A 61 0.46 -1.34 -10.18
CA ASN A 61 -0.60 -1.25 -11.17
C ASN A 61 -1.90 -0.84 -10.45
N ASN A 62 -2.46 0.30 -10.83
CA ASN A 62 -3.69 0.87 -10.26
C ASN A 62 -4.86 0.90 -11.27
N ASP A 63 -4.72 0.27 -12.44
CA ASP A 63 -5.70 0.38 -13.54
C ASP A 63 -7.09 -0.15 -13.17
N LEU A 64 -7.14 -1.11 -12.24
CA LEU A 64 -8.36 -1.75 -11.74
C LEU A 64 -8.61 -1.47 -10.25
N ALA A 65 -7.90 -0.51 -9.65
CA ALA A 65 -8.05 -0.22 -8.23
C ALA A 65 -9.41 0.47 -7.97
N PRO A 66 -10.28 -0.08 -7.10
CA PRO A 66 -11.51 0.60 -6.71
C PRO A 66 -11.18 1.88 -5.94
N ASN A 67 -12.00 2.92 -6.15
CA ASN A 67 -11.89 4.16 -5.39
C ASN A 67 -12.50 3.97 -3.99
N PRO A 68 -11.75 4.20 -2.90
CA PRO A 68 -12.29 4.11 -1.54
C PRO A 68 -13.38 5.16 -1.31
N GLN A 69 -14.47 4.79 -0.62
CA GLN A 69 -15.58 5.71 -0.34
C GLN A 69 -15.95 5.73 1.15
N VAL A 70 -16.37 6.91 1.64
CA VAL A 70 -16.85 7.07 3.04
C VAL A 70 -18.20 6.38 3.25
N ASN A 71 -19.03 6.35 2.21
CA ASN A 71 -20.33 5.68 2.21
C ASN A 71 -20.43 4.80 0.95
N PRO A 72 -19.79 3.61 0.95
CA PRO A 72 -19.79 2.74 -0.21
C PRO A 72 -21.20 2.18 -0.45
N ASN A 73 -21.65 2.25 -1.70
CA ASN A 73 -22.82 1.48 -2.14
C ASN A 73 -22.29 0.26 -2.91
N PRO A 74 -22.19 -0.92 -2.27
CA PRO A 74 -21.78 -2.12 -2.97
C PRO A 74 -22.79 -2.43 -4.08
N VAL A 75 -22.29 -2.71 -5.28
CA VAL A 75 -23.08 -3.41 -6.29
C VAL A 75 -23.17 -4.88 -5.85
N ASP A 76 -24.38 -5.45 -5.85
CA ASP A 76 -24.71 -6.75 -5.26
C ASP A 76 -23.75 -7.92 -5.64
N SER A 77 -23.72 -8.92 -4.75
CA SER A 77 -22.96 -10.19 -4.85
C SER A 77 -23.49 -11.14 -5.92
#